data_AF-A0A8T4RLM9-F1
#
_entry.id   AF-A0A8T4RLM9-F1
#
_cell.length_a   1.000
_cell.length_b   1.000
_cell.length_c   1.000
_cell.angle_alpha   90.00
_cell.angle_beta   90.00
_cell.angle_gamma   90.00
#
_symmetry.space_group_name_H-M   'P 1'
#
loop_
_entity.id
_entity.type
_entity.pdbx_description
1 polymer ?
#
loop_
_entity_poly.entity_id
_entity_poly.type
_entity_poly.pdbx_seq_one_letter_code
_entity_poly.pdbx_strand_id
1 'polypeptide(L)' 'MSKKKDKKPNLKKERYLKFKKEKPASMDVSFPELSPDQMRQKQEDEFRINRFLRFSRNPIPQEIKERRMKSKRDRVGK' A
#
# COMPACT_ATOMS: atom_id res chain seq x y z
N MET A 1 8.07 -52.63 33.45
CA MET A 1 8.01 -52.75 31.97
C MET A 1 7.29 -51.55 31.38
N SER A 2 8.01 -50.61 30.74
CA SER A 2 7.45 -49.67 29.76
C SER A 2 8.61 -49.00 29.03
N LYS A 3 9.08 -49.63 27.95
CA LYS A 3 10.06 -49.03 27.04
C LYS A 3 9.33 -47.95 26.22
N LYS A 4 9.41 -46.69 26.65
CA LYS A 4 8.96 -45.56 25.82
C LYS A 4 9.86 -45.52 24.60
N LYS A 5 9.30 -45.87 23.43
CA LYS A 5 10.02 -45.86 22.15
C LYS A 5 10.35 -44.41 21.80
N ASP A 6 11.63 -44.06 21.84
CA ASP A 6 12.11 -42.77 21.36
C ASP A 6 11.79 -42.64 19.87
N LYS A 7 10.85 -41.75 19.55
CA LYS A 7 10.45 -41.50 18.16
C LYS A 7 11.58 -40.74 17.48
N LYS A 8 12.07 -41.27 16.35
CA LYS A 8 13.12 -40.65 15.52
C LYS A 8 12.81 -39.16 15.29
N PRO A 9 13.79 -38.26 15.44
CA PRO A 9 13.57 -36.84 15.24
C PRO A 9 13.12 -36.59 13.80
N ASN A 10 11.95 -35.97 13.65
CA ASN A 10 11.42 -35.61 12.34
C ASN A 10 12.13 -34.35 11.85
N LEU A 11 13.05 -34.50 10.90
CA LEU A 11 13.84 -33.42 10.30
C LEU A 11 13.01 -32.19 9.89
N LYS A 12 11.76 -32.40 9.44
CA LYS A 12 10.89 -31.28 9.05
C LYS A 12 10.56 -30.41 10.25
N LYS A 13 10.25 -31.00 11.41
CA LYS A 13 9.91 -30.25 12.63
C LYS A 13 11.09 -29.40 13.13
N GLU A 14 12.31 -29.92 13.03
CA GLU A 14 13.52 -29.18 13.41
C GLU A 14 13.84 -28.03 12.45
N ARG A 15 13.64 -28.22 11.13
CA ARG A 15 13.76 -27.13 10.16
C ARG A 15 12.75 -26.02 10.46
N TYR A 16 11.48 -26.37 10.70
CA TYR A 16 10.45 -25.38 11.04
C TYR A 16 10.64 -24.70 12.40
N LEU A 17 11.37 -25.31 13.34
CA LEU A 17 11.74 -24.67 14.61
C LEU A 17 12.70 -23.50 14.40
N LYS A 18 13.65 -23.61 13.47
CA LYS A 18 14.57 -22.52 13.10
C LYS A 18 13.85 -21.33 12.44
N PHE A 19 12.66 -21.58 11.88
CA PHE A 19 11.79 -20.56 11.28
C PHE A 19 10.59 -20.22 12.17
N LYS A 20 10.58 -20.61 13.46
CA LYS A 20 9.64 -20.02 14.43
C LYS A 20 10.03 -18.58 14.65
N LYS A 21 9.62 -17.78 13.67
CA LYS A 21 9.24 -16.37 13.71
C LYS A 21 9.43 -15.83 15.12
N GLU A 22 10.61 -15.27 15.37
CA GLU A 22 10.64 -14.05 16.17
C GLU A 22 9.52 -13.20 15.58
N LYS A 23 8.44 -13.03 16.34
CA LYS A 23 7.46 -12.02 15.98
C LYS A 23 8.31 -10.78 15.75
N PRO A 24 8.23 -10.11 14.58
CA PRO A 24 8.92 -8.84 14.44
C PRO A 24 8.53 -8.05 15.67
N ALA A 25 9.52 -7.73 16.53
CA ALA A 25 9.27 -6.92 17.70
C ALA A 25 8.44 -5.75 17.17
N SER A 26 7.25 -5.54 17.72
CA SER A 26 6.41 -4.44 17.30
C SER A 26 7.29 -3.21 17.42
N MET A 27 7.77 -2.72 16.28
CA MET A 27 8.64 -1.56 16.27
C MET A 27 7.69 -0.45 16.64
N ASP A 28 7.79 0.05 17.86
CA ASP A 28 6.94 1.13 18.33
C ASP A 28 7.32 2.37 17.52
N VAL A 29 6.57 2.59 16.43
CA VAL A 29 6.73 3.76 15.58
C VAL A 29 6.11 4.93 16.34
N SER A 30 6.92 5.64 17.11
CA SER A 30 6.53 6.93 17.67
C SER A 30 6.59 7.98 16.57
N PHE A 31 5.47 8.60 16.25
CA PHE A 31 5.46 9.76 15.37
C PHE A 31 5.91 11.00 16.15
N PRO A 32 6.76 11.87 15.57
CA PRO A 32 7.11 13.12 16.22
C PRO A 32 5.88 14.00 16.37
N GLU A 33 5.77 14.67 17.52
CA GLU A 33 4.76 15.71 17.71
C GLU A 33 5.06 16.89 16.78
N LEU A 34 4.07 17.29 16.00
CA LEU A 34 4.18 18.41 15.07
C LEU A 34 3.92 19.71 15.81
N SER A 35 4.66 20.76 15.45
CA SER A 35 4.34 22.09 15.95
C SER A 35 2.98 22.57 15.42
N PRO A 36 2.31 23.55 16.07
CA PRO A 36 1.04 24.07 15.60
C PRO A 36 1.08 24.66 14.18
N ASP A 37 2.24 25.19 13.76
CA ASP A 37 2.45 25.68 12.38
C ASP A 37 2.55 24.53 11.39
N GLN A 38 3.29 23.47 11.72
CA GLN A 38 3.42 22.27 10.89
C GLN A 38 2.10 21.52 10.74
N MET A 39 1.27 21.49 11.80
CA MET A 39 -0.06 20.91 11.74
C MET A 39 -0.96 21.65 10.74
N ARG A 40 -0.93 22.99 10.74
CA ARG A 40 -1.70 23.81 9.79
C ARG A 40 -1.27 23.55 8.37
N GLN A 41 0.04 23.54 8.12
CA GLN A 41 0.57 23.22 6.79
C GLN A 41 0.13 21.83 6.31
N LYS A 42 0.21 20.82 7.19
CA LYS A 42 -0.23 19.46 6.86
C LYS A 42 -1.70 19.40 6.47
N GLN A 43 -2.58 20.11 7.19
CA GLN A 43 -4.01 20.18 6.86
C GLN A 43 -4.27 20.83 5.50
N GLU A 44 -3.54 21.90 5.18
CA GLU A 44 -3.64 22.55 3.87
C GLU A 44 -3.18 21.62 2.73
N ASP A 45 -2.06 20.92 2.94
CA ASP A 45 -1.51 19.99 1.97
C ASP A 45 -2.45 18.80 1.73
N GLU A 46 -3.00 18.23 2.81
CA GLU A 46 -4.02 17.17 2.72
C GLU A 46 -5.26 17.64 1.94
N PHE A 47 -5.71 18.89 2.15
CA PHE A 47 -6.82 19.46 1.39
C PHE A 47 -6.50 19.62 -0.10
N ARG A 48 -5.31 20.12 -0.44
CA ARG A 48 -4.85 20.27 -1.83
C ARG A 48 -4.73 18.93 -2.53
N ILE A 49 -4.13 17.93 -1.87
CA ILE A 49 -3.98 16.58 -2.39
C ILE A 49 -5.36 15.94 -2.60
N ASN A 50 -6.26 16.03 -1.62
CA ASN A 50 -7.61 15.49 -1.76
C ASN A 50 -8.37 16.13 -2.93
N ARG A 51 -8.25 17.45 -3.10
CA ARG A 51 -8.82 18.16 -4.24
C ARG A 51 -8.26 17.63 -5.56
N PHE A 52 -6.93 17.51 -5.68
CA PHE A 52 -6.27 16.95 -6.85
C PHE A 52 -6.70 15.51 -7.14
N LEU A 53 -6.77 14.66 -6.13
CA LEU A 53 -7.21 13.26 -6.27
C LEU A 53 -8.66 13.16 -6.74
N ARG A 54 -9.54 14.04 -6.26
CA ARG A 54 -10.93 14.11 -6.75
C ARG A 54 -10.99 14.52 -8.22
N PHE A 55 -10.24 15.55 -8.61
CA PHE A 55 -10.24 16.00 -10.02
C PHE A 55 -9.53 15.04 -10.97
N SER A 56 -8.48 14.34 -10.52
CA SER A 56 -7.78 13.32 -11.32
C SER A 56 -8.59 12.01 -11.44
N ARG A 57 -9.43 11.69 -10.44
CA ARG A 57 -10.38 10.56 -10.52
C ARG A 57 -11.67 10.89 -11.24
N ASN A 58 -12.00 12.16 -11.44
CA ASN A 58 -13.20 12.52 -12.20
C ASN A 58 -13.02 12.08 -13.66
N PRO A 59 -13.94 11.25 -14.20
CA PRO A 59 -13.90 10.90 -15.59
C PRO A 59 -13.99 12.18 -16.43
N ILE A 60 -13.17 12.24 -17.47
CA ILE A 60 -13.19 13.34 -18.42
C ILE A 60 -14.63 13.52 -18.93
N PRO A 61 -15.20 14.75 -18.92
CA PRO A 61 -16.51 15.03 -19.48
C PRO A 61 -16.68 14.42 -20.87
N GLN A 62 -17.85 13.84 -21.16
CA GLN A 62 -18.08 13.10 -22.41
C GLN A 62 -17.76 13.94 -23.65
N GLU A 63 -18.10 15.23 -23.64
CA GLU A 63 -17.79 16.19 -24.71
C GLU A 63 -16.29 16.28 -25.04
N ILE A 64 -15.43 16.28 -24.01
CA ILE A 64 -13.96 16.33 -24.19
C ILE A 64 -13.46 14.98 -24.70
N LYS A 65 -14.04 13.87 -24.22
CA LYS A 65 -13.71 12.52 -24.68
C LYS A 65 -14.05 12.35 -26.16
N GLU A 66 -15.22 12.82 -26.59
CA GLU A 66 -15.67 12.79 -27.98
C GLU A 66 -14.78 13.63 -28.91
N ARG A 67 -14.46 14.88 -28.51
CA ARG A 67 -13.53 15.73 -29.27
C ARG A 67 -12.16 15.09 -29.44
N ARG A 68 -11.61 14.48 -28.38
CA ARG A 68 -10.33 13.75 -28.43
C ARG A 68 -10.38 12.54 -29.35
N MET A 69 -11.47 11.76 -29.31
CA MET A 69 -11.65 10.61 -30.19
C MET A 69 -11.79 11.03 -31.65
N LYS A 70 -12.54 12.10 -31.94
CA LYS A 70 -12.65 12.68 -33.29
C LYS A 70 -11.30 13.14 -33.81
N SER A 71 -10.58 13.97 -33.04
CA SER A 71 -9.25 14.45 -33.42
C SER A 71 -8.24 13.34 -33.66
N LYS A 72 -8.27 12.26 -32.84
CA LYS A 72 -7.41 11.08 -33.08
C LYS A 72 -7.76 10.36 -34.37
N ARG A 73 -9.04 10.19 -34.70
CA ARG A 73 -9.48 9.58 -35.97
C ARG A 73 -9.01 10.40 -37.16
N ASP A 74 -9.15 11.71 -37.10
CA ASP A 74 -8.75 12.63 -38.18
C ASP A 74 -7.23 12.67 -38.40
N ARG A 75 -6.43 12.38 -37.35
CA ARG A 75 -4.96 12.31 -37.45
C ARG A 75 -4.45 10.97 -38.00
N VAL A 76 -5.16 9.86 -37.77
CA VAL A 76 -4.77 8.53 -38.26
C VAL A 76 -5.19 8.30 -39.72
N GLY A 77 -6.20 9.03 -40.19
CA GLY A 77 -6.66 8.99 -41.59
C GLY A 77 -5.94 9.92 -42.57
N LYS A 78 -4.83 10.55 -42.15
CA LYS A 78 -3.91 11.34 -42.99
C LYS A 78 -2.55 10.67 -42.99
#